data_AF-A0A2E1VKV6-F1
#
_entry.id   AF-A0A2E1VKV6-F1
#
_cell.length_a   1.000
_cell.length_b   1.000
_cell.length_c   1.000
_cell.angle_alpha   90.00
_cell.angle_beta   90.00
_cell.angle_gamma   90.00
#
_symmetry.space_group_name_H-M   'P 1'
#
loop_
_entity.id
_entity.type
_entity.pdbx_description
1 polymer ?
#
loop_
_entity_poly.entity_id
_entity_poly.type
_entity_poly.pdbx_seq_one_letter_code
_entity_poly.pdbx_strand_id
1 'polypeptide(L)'
;IIHIVDPAEKSFPYKGRINFNGLEEEQNILIGKAESVRSHYKKAINLHFENLEKLAISYSWKYFLAPSDIEANISLFNICNTLANFNKIELES
;
A
#
# COMPACT_ATOMS: atom_id res chain seq x y z
N ILE A 1 2.40 11.64 -3.62
CA ILE A 1 1.49 10.77 -2.85
C ILE A 1 2.32 9.81 -2.02
N ILE A 2 2.05 9.74 -0.73
CA ILE A 2 2.57 8.71 0.16
C ILE A 2 1.39 7.81 0.54
N HIS A 3 1.52 6.52 0.29
CA HIS A 3 0.54 5.51 0.64
C HIS A 3 1.11 4.65 1.76
N ILE A 4 0.48 4.68 2.93
CA ILE A 4 0.87 3.89 4.09
C ILE A 4 -0.02 2.66 4.14
N VAL A 5 0.58 1.47 4.22
CA VAL A 5 -0.11 0.18 4.11
C VAL A 5 0.31 -0.75 5.25
N ASP A 6 -0.65 -1.43 5.88
CA ASP A 6 -0.37 -2.45 6.88
C ASP A 6 0.26 -3.70 6.24
N PRO A 7 1.37 -4.27 6.77
CA PRO A 7 1.95 -5.50 6.23
C PRO A 7 1.00 -6.69 6.13
N ALA A 8 -0.02 -6.77 6.97
CA ALA A 8 -1.07 -7.78 6.91
C ALA A 8 -1.93 -7.64 5.64
N GLU A 9 -2.14 -6.42 5.13
CA GLU A 9 -2.85 -6.19 3.87
C GLU A 9 -2.08 -6.71 2.65
N LYS A 10 -0.75 -6.78 2.70
CA LYS A 10 0.05 -7.39 1.62
C LYS A 10 0.22 -8.89 1.80
N SER A 11 0.57 -9.32 3.00
CA SER A 11 0.90 -10.71 3.29
C SER A 11 -0.34 -11.61 3.40
N PHE A 12 -1.49 -11.02 3.77
CA PHE A 12 -2.76 -11.69 4.08
C PHE A 12 -2.55 -12.94 4.94
N PRO A 13 -2.06 -12.78 6.19
CA PRO A 13 -1.65 -13.89 7.05
C PRO A 13 -2.82 -14.56 7.77
N TYR A 14 -4.05 -14.25 7.37
CA TYR A 14 -5.30 -14.72 7.97
C TYR A 14 -5.63 -16.18 7.64
N LYS A 15 -6.16 -16.92 8.62
CA LYS A 15 -6.54 -18.33 8.52
C LYS A 15 -7.86 -18.61 9.25
N GLY A 16 -8.64 -19.56 8.74
CA GLY A 16 -9.90 -19.97 9.35
C GLY A 16 -11.02 -18.92 9.23
N ARG A 17 -11.94 -18.91 10.19
CA ARG A 17 -13.09 -18.00 10.21
C ARG A 17 -12.67 -16.64 10.77
N ILE A 18 -12.70 -15.61 9.92
CA ILE A 18 -12.34 -14.24 10.30
C ILE A 18 -13.52 -13.32 9.99
N ASN A 19 -13.80 -12.42 10.93
CA ASN A 19 -14.67 -11.28 10.71
C ASN A 19 -13.79 -10.05 10.43
N PHE A 20 -13.80 -9.58 9.19
CA PHE A 20 -13.13 -8.35 8.81
C PHE A 20 -14.04 -7.17 9.14
N ASN A 21 -13.55 -6.26 9.97
CA ASN A 21 -14.24 -5.01 10.27
C ASN A 21 -13.51 -3.88 9.56
N GLY A 22 -14.27 -3.04 8.87
CA GLY A 22 -13.77 -1.77 8.37
C GLY A 22 -13.40 -0.84 9.52
N LEU A 23 -12.42 0.04 9.29
CA LEU A 23 -12.10 1.11 10.24
C LEU A 23 -13.01 2.34 10.03
N GLU A 24 -13.71 2.40 8.91
CA GLU A 24 -14.63 3.48 8.55
C GLU A 24 -16.08 2.94 8.43
N GLU A 25 -16.86 3.36 7.42
CA GLU A 25 -18.24 2.91 7.20
C GLU A 25 -18.34 1.63 6.33
N GLU A 26 -17.29 0.81 6.31
CA GLU A 26 -17.33 -0.42 5.51
C GLU A 26 -18.13 -1.52 6.22
N GLN A 27 -18.88 -2.29 5.43
CA GLN A 27 -19.65 -3.42 5.97
C GLN A 27 -18.70 -4.51 6.48
N ASN A 28 -19.04 -5.08 7.63
CA ASN A 28 -18.32 -6.22 8.17
C ASN A 28 -18.45 -7.43 7.23
N ILE A 29 -17.32 -8.05 6.91
CA ILE A 29 -17.27 -9.22 6.04
C ILE A 29 -16.86 -10.43 6.87
N LEU A 30 -17.81 -11.33 7.09
CA LEU A 30 -17.55 -12.62 7.71
C LEU A 30 -17.11 -13.63 6.66
N ILE A 31 -15.86 -14.08 6.75
CA ILE A 31 -15.29 -15.10 5.88
C ILE A 31 -15.08 -16.39 6.67
N GLY A 32 -15.76 -17.46 6.28
CA GLY A 32 -15.65 -18.76 6.95
C GLY A 32 -14.27 -19.42 6.84
N LYS A 33 -13.59 -19.25 5.70
CA LYS A 33 -12.23 -19.75 5.45
C LYS A 33 -11.42 -18.68 4.72
N ALA A 34 -10.70 -17.84 5.46
CA ALA A 34 -9.91 -16.74 4.89
C ALA A 34 -8.90 -17.19 3.81
N GLU A 35 -8.42 -18.43 3.89
CA GLU A 35 -7.50 -18.99 2.90
C GLU A 35 -8.12 -19.09 1.50
N SER A 36 -9.45 -19.25 1.38
CA SER A 36 -10.11 -19.38 0.07
C SER A 36 -10.09 -18.08 -0.72
N VAL A 37 -10.10 -16.93 -0.04
CA VAL A 37 -10.10 -15.60 -0.66
C VAL A 37 -8.70 -15.03 -0.84
N ARG A 38 -7.69 -15.58 -0.15
CA ARG A 38 -6.31 -15.03 -0.13
C ARG A 38 -5.75 -14.72 -1.51
N SER A 39 -5.89 -15.64 -2.48
CA SER A 39 -5.37 -15.44 -3.83
C SER A 39 -6.08 -14.31 -4.57
N HIS A 40 -7.41 -14.27 -4.49
CA HIS A 40 -8.23 -13.21 -5.09
C HIS A 40 -7.93 -11.85 -4.47
N TYR A 41 -7.87 -11.79 -3.15
CA TYR A 41 -7.55 -10.58 -2.42
C TYR A 41 -6.16 -10.04 -2.79
N LYS A 42 -5.13 -10.89 -2.82
CA LYS A 42 -3.76 -10.48 -3.22
C LYS A 42 -3.71 -9.91 -4.64
N LYS A 43 -4.50 -10.46 -5.57
CA LYS A 43 -4.61 -9.89 -6.92
C LYS A 43 -5.30 -8.52 -6.90
N ALA A 44 -6.40 -8.40 -6.15
CA ALA A 44 -7.15 -7.15 -6.05
C ALA A 44 -6.33 -6.02 -5.42
N ILE A 45 -5.63 -6.29 -4.31
CA ILE A 45 -4.82 -5.27 -3.62
C ILE A 45 -3.62 -4.82 -4.47
N ASN A 46 -2.95 -5.73 -5.18
CA ASN A 46 -1.86 -5.37 -6.09
C ASN A 46 -2.37 -4.51 -7.25
N LEU A 47 -3.49 -4.87 -7.86
CA LEU A 47 -4.12 -4.06 -8.91
C LEU A 47 -4.50 -2.67 -8.40
N HIS A 48 -5.00 -2.58 -7.16
CA HIS A 48 -5.28 -1.31 -6.51
C HIS A 48 -4.01 -0.44 -6.37
N PHE A 49 -2.89 -1.01 -5.89
CA PHE A 49 -1.62 -0.30 -5.80
C PHE A 49 -1.11 0.19 -7.16
N GLU A 50 -1.16 -0.67 -8.20
CA GLU A 50 -0.76 -0.28 -9.55
C GLU A 50 -1.62 0.85 -10.11
N ASN A 51 -2.94 0.83 -9.84
CA ASN A 51 -3.84 1.87 -10.30
C ASN A 51 -3.57 3.21 -9.60
N LEU A 52 -3.30 3.19 -8.28
CA LEU A 52 -2.91 4.40 -7.54
C LEU A 52 -1.58 4.97 -8.03
N GLU A 53 -0.60 4.11 -8.30
CA GLU A 53 0.68 4.53 -8.86
C GLU A 53 0.51 5.18 -10.23
N LYS A 54 -0.23 4.53 -11.15
CA LYS A 54 -0.54 5.09 -12.47
C LYS A 54 -1.26 6.44 -12.37
N LEU A 55 -2.22 6.55 -11.46
CA LEU A 55 -2.95 7.80 -11.23
C LEU A 55 -2.00 8.90 -10.74
N ALA A 56 -1.15 8.62 -9.76
CA ALA A 56 -0.16 9.58 -9.27
C ALA A 56 0.76 10.05 -10.41
N ILE A 57 1.30 9.11 -11.19
CA ILE A 57 2.20 9.41 -12.31
C ILE A 57 1.48 10.23 -13.40
N SER A 58 0.18 10.00 -13.66
CA SER A 58 -0.57 10.80 -14.64
C SER A 58 -0.70 12.28 -14.26
N TYR A 59 -0.61 12.61 -12.98
CA TYR A 59 -0.54 13.99 -12.49
C TYR A 59 0.91 14.48 -12.30
N SER A 60 1.88 13.74 -12.82
CA SER A 60 3.31 13.96 -12.60
C SER A 60 3.71 13.93 -11.12
N TRP A 61 2.89 13.31 -10.26
CA TRP A 61 3.19 13.14 -8.85
C TRP A 61 3.97 11.86 -8.62
N LYS A 62 4.86 11.89 -7.64
CA LYS A 62 5.55 10.69 -7.17
C LYS A 62 4.63 9.84 -6.31
N TYR A 63 4.78 8.53 -6.42
CA TYR A 63 4.09 7.56 -5.59
C TYR A 63 5.11 6.84 -4.70
N PHE A 64 4.86 6.83 -3.39
CA PHE A 64 5.68 6.13 -2.42
C PHE A 64 4.81 5.21 -1.59
N LEU A 65 5.17 3.93 -1.54
CA LEU A 65 4.45 2.91 -0.79
C LEU A 65 5.24 2.52 0.46
N ALA A 66 4.73 2.89 1.64
CA ALA A 66 5.37 2.69 2.93
C ALA A 66 4.60 1.65 3.76
N PRO A 67 5.26 0.61 4.30
CA PRO A 67 4.64 -0.24 5.31
C PRO A 67 4.43 0.51 6.64
N SER A 68 3.34 0.23 7.37
CA SER A 68 3.06 0.84 8.69
C SER A 68 3.99 0.36 9.81
N ASP A 69 4.55 -0.85 9.70
CA ASP A 69 5.38 -1.48 10.75
C ASP A 69 6.84 -1.02 10.74
N ILE A 70 7.19 -0.07 9.87
CA ILE A 70 8.54 0.51 9.85
C ILE A 70 8.54 1.75 10.74
N GLU A 71 9.60 1.92 11.53
CA GLU A 71 9.80 3.14 12.30
C GLU A 71 9.68 4.39 11.42
N ALA A 72 8.99 5.40 11.92
CA ALA A 72 8.68 6.61 11.16
C ALA A 72 9.94 7.32 10.62
N ASN A 73 11.06 7.24 11.34
CA ASN A 73 12.37 7.78 10.93
C ASN A 73 12.87 7.18 9.60
N ILE A 74 12.76 5.86 9.40
CA ILE A 74 13.20 5.14 8.21
C ILE A 74 12.28 5.49 7.04
N SER A 75 10.97 5.53 7.29
CA SER A 75 9.99 5.92 6.27
C SER A 75 10.23 7.36 5.78
N LEU A 76 10.43 8.31 6.71
CA LEU A 76 10.77 9.70 6.40
C LEU A 76 12.11 9.83 5.67
N PHE A 77 13.13 9.10 6.10
CA PHE A 77 14.44 9.11 5.45
C PHE A 77 14.35 8.63 3.99
N ASN A 78 13.61 7.55 3.73
CA ASN A 78 13.38 7.06 2.38
C ASN A 78 12.66 8.09 1.50
N ILE A 79 11.61 8.73 2.03
CA ILE A 79 10.90 9.80 1.33
C ILE A 79 11.85 10.96 1.00
N CYS A 80 12.62 11.45 1.98
CA CYS A 80 13.58 12.54 1.78
C CYS A 80 14.62 12.21 0.70
N ASN A 81 15.17 10.99 0.71
CA ASN A 81 16.14 10.56 -0.28
C ASN A 81 15.54 10.46 -1.69
N THR A 82 14.32 9.95 -1.82
CA THR A 82 13.63 9.90 -3.12
C THR A 82 13.37 11.29 -3.67
N LEU A 83 12.98 12.25 -2.82
CA LEU A 83 12.80 13.65 -3.21
C LEU A 83 14.13 14.32 -3.60
N ALA A 84 15.19 14.10 -2.82
CA ALA A 84 16.51 14.68 -3.10
C ALA A 84 17.13 14.17 -4.41
N ASN A 85 17.00 12.86 -4.69
CA ASN A 85 17.50 12.27 -5.93
C ASN A 85 16.69 12.69 -7.16
N PHE A 86 15.43 13.08 -6.98
CA PHE A 86 14.60 13.58 -8.08
C PHE A 86 15.06 14.96 -8.57
N ASN A 87 15.33 15.89 -7.65
CA ASN A 87 15.83 17.23 -8.00
C ASN A 87 17.16 17.19 -8.77
N LYS A 88 17.94 16.13 -8.61
CA LYS A 88 19.23 15.96 -9.31
C LYS A 88 19.06 15.59 -10.79
N ILE A 89 17.98 14.90 -11.15
CA ILE A 89 17.70 14.48 -12.54
C ILE A 89 17.19 15.66 -13.38
N GLU A 90 16.44 16.59 -12.77
CA GLU A 90 15.97 17.82 -13.45
C GLU A 90 17.08 18.86 -13.70
N LEU A 91 18.24 18.73 -13.06
CA LEU A 91 19.39 19.64 -13.26
C LEU A 91 20.42 19.11 -14.29
N GLU A 92 20.30 17.85 -14.72
CA GLU A 92 21.18 17.19 -15.70
C GLU A 92 20.48 16.93 -17.05
N SER A 93 19.27 17.44 -17.26
CA SER A 93 18.50 17.37 -18.52
C SER A 93 18.22 18.76 -19.10
#